data_AF-A0A8J5NFH8-F1
#
_entry.id   AF-A0A8J5NFH8-F1
#
_cell.length_a   1.000
_cell.length_b   1.000
_cell.length_c   1.000
_cell.angle_alpha   90.00
_cell.angle_beta   90.00
_cell.angle_gamma   90.00
#
_symmetry.space_group_name_H-M   'P 1'
#
loop_
_entity.id
_entity.type
_entity.pdbx_description
1 polymer ?
#
loop_
_entity_poly.entity_id
_entity_poly.type
_entity_poly.pdbx_seq_one_letter_code
_entity_poly.pdbx_strand_id
1 'polypeptide(L)'
;MEKICVARDEDCGVYGFVFYRDGGWISTVVDDNLYLTEEDFNQDVYDGTGKRARLYKKQKQTGSEALFFSKCGGANETWVPLLEKAFAKIHGDYAALDYGWAGTAVEDLTGGVTTVIQGDRVLRKERLWRELLGSGEGDFLFSLSTGSQGNKYRNGLILRHDYSILHAIQTEDELGNTVSLVKIRNPWGEKSPSGHGEWGGAWSDGSEEWTPFMMKKLRHKFRDDGTFWMSFHDMLENFRWIYRTRLFDKRWTATQRWMSVSVPWLGGYLKKRFIVEVQQEGMVVLVLSQVCPLRPLPAS
;
A
#
# COMPACT_ATOMS: atom_id res chain seq x y z
N MET A 1 -1.29 7.90 -10.79
CA MET A 1 -2.70 7.74 -11.20
C MET A 1 -2.86 7.50 -12.69
N GLU A 2 -2.25 8.27 -13.59
CA GLU A 2 -2.43 8.13 -15.05
C GLU A 2 -2.05 6.75 -15.63
N LYS A 3 -1.16 6.01 -14.96
CA LYS A 3 -0.81 4.63 -15.34
C LYS A 3 -1.83 3.58 -14.90
N ILE A 4 -2.68 3.91 -13.93
CA ILE A 4 -3.61 2.98 -13.27
C ILE A 4 -5.05 3.32 -13.65
N CYS A 5 -5.48 4.57 -13.50
CA CYS A 5 -6.74 5.07 -14.06
C CYS A 5 -6.46 5.60 -15.48
N VAL A 6 -6.86 4.83 -16.48
CA VAL A 6 -6.49 5.03 -17.89
C VAL A 6 -7.59 5.67 -18.72
N ALA A 7 -8.83 5.64 -18.24
CA ALA A 7 -9.98 6.25 -18.89
C ALA A 7 -11.02 6.69 -17.85
N ARG A 8 -11.72 7.79 -18.09
CA ARG A 8 -12.83 8.25 -17.26
C ARG A 8 -13.79 9.10 -18.07
N ASP A 9 -15.06 8.98 -17.72
CA ASP A 9 -16.15 9.84 -18.15
C ASP A 9 -16.92 10.26 -16.90
N GLU A 10 -16.65 11.47 -16.43
CA GLU A 10 -17.19 12.00 -15.17
C GLU A 10 -18.67 12.39 -15.30
N ASP A 11 -19.13 12.73 -16.51
CA ASP A 11 -20.54 13.02 -16.78
C ASP A 11 -21.39 11.74 -16.75
N CYS A 12 -20.82 10.62 -17.20
CA CYS A 12 -21.46 9.30 -17.12
C CYS A 12 -21.19 8.56 -15.79
N GLY A 13 -20.25 9.03 -14.97
CA GLY A 13 -19.86 8.37 -13.71
C GLY A 13 -19.10 7.06 -13.91
N VAL A 14 -18.31 6.92 -15.00
CA VAL A 14 -17.63 5.67 -15.37
C VAL A 14 -16.11 5.83 -15.39
N TYR A 15 -15.40 4.89 -14.76
CA TYR A 15 -13.95 4.95 -14.57
C TYR A 15 -13.28 3.61 -14.93
N GLY A 16 -12.24 3.67 -15.76
CA GLY A 16 -11.46 2.54 -16.23
C GLY A 16 -10.09 2.46 -15.56
N PHE A 17 -9.82 1.30 -14.94
CA PHE A 17 -8.59 1.01 -14.21
C PHE A 17 -7.83 -0.17 -14.81
N VAL A 18 -6.50 -0.19 -14.64
CA VAL A 18 -5.64 -1.32 -14.99
C VAL A 18 -4.84 -1.79 -13.78
N PHE A 19 -4.69 -3.11 -13.66
CA PHE A 19 -3.94 -3.78 -12.62
C PHE A 19 -3.08 -4.87 -13.24
N TYR A 20 -1.96 -5.19 -12.63
CA TYR A 20 -1.14 -6.33 -13.01
C TYR A 20 -1.60 -7.56 -12.24
N ARG A 21 -1.76 -8.70 -12.90
CA ARG A 21 -2.15 -9.94 -12.25
C ARG A 21 -1.72 -11.13 -13.08
N ASP A 22 -1.22 -12.17 -12.41
CA ASP A 22 -0.85 -13.44 -13.03
C ASP A 22 0.04 -13.27 -14.29
N GLY A 23 0.95 -12.30 -14.22
CA GLY A 23 1.93 -12.01 -15.27
C GLY A 23 1.45 -11.12 -16.42
N GLY A 24 0.25 -10.55 -16.35
CA GLY A 24 -0.29 -9.65 -17.37
C GLY A 24 -1.06 -8.46 -16.81
N TRP A 25 -1.18 -7.40 -17.61
CA TRP A 25 -2.05 -6.27 -17.27
C TRP A 25 -3.49 -6.59 -17.65
N ILE A 26 -4.40 -6.42 -16.70
CA ILE A 26 -5.84 -6.56 -16.87
C ILE A 26 -6.52 -5.21 -16.66
N SER A 27 -7.65 -4.99 -17.32
CA SER A 27 -8.47 -3.79 -17.16
C SER A 27 -9.80 -4.10 -16.49
N THR A 28 -10.32 -3.17 -15.70
CA THR A 28 -11.66 -3.22 -15.12
C THR A 28 -12.31 -1.84 -15.20
N VAL A 29 -13.63 -1.82 -15.27
CA VAL A 29 -14.43 -0.59 -15.30
C VAL A 29 -15.37 -0.60 -14.11
N VAL A 30 -15.50 0.54 -13.44
CA VAL A 30 -16.42 0.74 -12.31
C VAL A 30 -17.23 2.01 -12.52
N ASP A 31 -18.48 1.98 -12.06
CA ASP A 31 -19.30 3.18 -11.86
C ASP A 31 -18.92 3.90 -10.56
N ASP A 32 -19.49 5.07 -10.32
CA ASP A 32 -19.25 5.93 -9.17
C ASP A 32 -20.16 5.68 -7.95
N ASN A 33 -21.00 4.65 -7.97
CA ASN A 33 -21.77 4.29 -6.78
C ASN A 33 -20.85 3.69 -5.71
N LEU A 34 -20.59 4.46 -4.66
CA LEU A 34 -19.77 4.06 -3.53
C LEU A 34 -20.65 3.69 -2.34
N TYR A 35 -20.17 2.78 -1.50
CA TYR A 35 -20.87 2.41 -0.26
C TYR A 35 -20.82 3.56 0.74
N LEU A 36 -21.97 3.87 1.33
CA LEU A 36 -22.13 4.89 2.34
C LEU A 36 -22.31 4.26 3.72
N THR A 37 -21.91 4.99 4.75
CA THR A 37 -22.03 4.57 6.16
C THR A 37 -23.46 4.58 6.66
N GLU A 38 -24.26 5.52 6.15
CA GLU A 38 -25.65 5.72 6.55
C GLU A 38 -26.57 5.15 5.48
N GLU A 39 -27.58 4.38 5.90
CA GLU A 39 -28.60 3.81 5.03
C GLU A 39 -29.38 4.89 4.26
N ASP A 40 -30.07 4.48 3.21
CA ASP A 40 -30.95 5.41 2.50
C ASP A 40 -32.08 5.92 3.40
N PHE A 41 -32.45 7.18 3.18
CA PHE A 41 -33.52 7.82 3.93
C PHE A 41 -34.82 7.00 3.85
N ASN A 42 -35.16 6.35 4.94
CA ASN A 42 -36.38 5.57 5.09
C ASN A 42 -37.20 6.13 6.26
N GLN A 43 -38.32 6.80 5.95
CA GLN A 43 -39.27 7.26 6.95
C GLN A 43 -40.70 6.87 6.54
N ASP A 44 -41.46 6.38 7.51
CA ASP A 44 -42.86 5.98 7.33
C ASP A 44 -43.81 7.16 7.07
N VAL A 45 -43.37 8.41 7.30
CA VAL A 45 -44.20 9.61 7.14
C VAL A 45 -44.01 10.21 5.75
N TYR A 46 -45.07 10.15 4.94
CA TYR A 46 -45.09 10.69 3.58
C TYR A 46 -44.75 12.19 3.52
N ASP A 47 -43.68 12.54 2.80
CA ASP A 47 -43.29 13.91 2.47
C ASP A 47 -43.30 14.10 0.93
N GLY A 48 -44.43 14.55 0.39
CA GLY A 48 -44.58 14.82 -1.05
C GLY A 48 -43.65 15.93 -1.59
N THR A 49 -42.99 16.71 -0.74
CA THR A 49 -42.02 17.73 -1.16
C THR A 49 -40.59 17.18 -1.31
N GLY A 50 -40.31 16.04 -0.70
CA GLY A 50 -38.97 15.44 -0.64
C GLY A 50 -37.92 16.33 0.05
N LYS A 51 -38.34 17.33 0.84
CA LYS A 51 -37.43 18.24 1.55
C LYS A 51 -36.64 17.50 2.61
N ARG A 52 -37.29 16.58 3.33
CA ARG A 52 -36.66 15.81 4.41
C ARG A 52 -35.60 14.85 3.85
N ALA A 53 -35.93 14.14 2.78
CA ALA A 53 -34.99 13.26 2.08
C ALA A 53 -33.77 14.05 1.56
N ARG A 54 -33.98 15.21 0.92
CA ARG A 54 -32.87 16.06 0.45
C ARG A 54 -31.99 16.58 1.60
N LEU A 55 -32.59 16.98 2.72
CA LEU A 55 -31.85 17.41 3.89
C LEU A 55 -31.03 16.27 4.49
N TYR A 56 -31.60 15.06 4.58
CA TYR A 56 -30.90 13.87 5.03
C TYR A 56 -29.70 13.56 4.13
N LYS A 57 -29.88 13.52 2.81
CA LYS A 57 -28.78 13.29 1.86
C LYS A 57 -27.64 14.30 2.05
N LYS A 58 -28.00 15.58 2.17
CA LYS A 58 -27.03 16.66 2.40
C LYS A 58 -26.27 16.53 3.72
N GLN A 59 -26.90 16.02 4.77
CA GLN A 59 -26.32 15.92 6.11
C GLN A 59 -25.56 14.61 6.36
N LYS A 60 -25.99 13.51 5.73
CA LYS A 60 -25.57 12.14 6.07
C LYS A 60 -24.91 11.38 4.93
N GLN A 61 -25.18 11.75 3.69
CA GLN A 61 -24.74 11.02 2.49
C GLN A 61 -23.89 11.91 1.54
N THR A 62 -23.33 13.01 2.04
CA THR A 62 -22.52 13.95 1.24
C THR A 62 -21.14 14.14 1.86
N GLY A 63 -20.10 14.15 1.03
CA GLY A 63 -18.71 14.34 1.42
C GLY A 63 -18.00 13.04 1.82
N SER A 64 -16.67 13.09 1.89
CA SER A 64 -15.82 11.93 2.15
C SER A 64 -16.12 11.17 3.45
N GLU A 65 -16.65 11.84 4.48
CA GLU A 65 -17.02 11.20 5.76
C GLU A 65 -18.27 10.33 5.67
N ALA A 66 -19.06 10.47 4.60
CA ALA A 66 -20.22 9.61 4.37
C ALA A 66 -19.83 8.24 3.77
N LEU A 67 -18.61 8.09 3.26
CA LEU A 67 -18.13 6.85 2.64
C LEU A 67 -17.81 5.80 3.70
N PHE A 68 -18.18 4.55 3.43
CA PHE A 68 -17.98 3.43 4.37
C PHE A 68 -16.55 2.87 4.36
N PHE A 69 -15.91 2.80 3.19
CA PHE A 69 -14.57 2.25 3.02
C PHE A 69 -13.49 3.35 2.98
N SER A 70 -12.52 3.28 2.07
CA SER A 70 -11.48 4.28 1.96
C SER A 70 -12.05 5.67 1.63
N LYS A 71 -11.37 6.70 2.13
CA LYS A 71 -11.69 8.11 1.91
C LYS A 71 -10.43 8.91 1.61
N CYS A 72 -10.57 9.97 0.82
CA CYS A 72 -9.49 10.93 0.60
C CYS A 72 -9.48 11.98 1.72
N GLY A 73 -8.32 12.60 1.94
CA GLY A 73 -8.22 13.73 2.87
C GLY A 73 -8.97 14.98 2.39
N GLY A 74 -9.15 15.14 1.08
CA GLY A 74 -10.03 16.14 0.49
C GLY A 74 -11.49 15.66 0.50
N ALA A 75 -12.41 16.50 0.97
CA ALA A 75 -13.83 16.16 1.13
C ALA A 75 -14.57 15.83 -0.19
N ASN A 76 -14.02 16.26 -1.33
CA ASN A 76 -14.60 16.07 -2.66
C ASN A 76 -13.66 15.30 -3.60
N GLU A 77 -12.70 14.57 -3.05
CA GLU A 77 -11.80 13.70 -3.83
C GLU A 77 -12.26 12.24 -3.68
N THR A 78 -12.49 11.57 -4.80
CA THR A 78 -13.05 10.19 -4.82
C THR A 78 -12.11 9.17 -5.46
N TRP A 79 -10.89 9.57 -5.84
CA TRP A 79 -10.00 8.71 -6.61
C TRP A 79 -9.52 7.48 -5.84
N VAL A 80 -9.32 7.57 -4.51
CA VAL A 80 -8.97 6.42 -3.66
C VAL A 80 -10.15 5.46 -3.52
N PRO A 81 -11.37 5.90 -3.14
CA PRO A 81 -12.53 5.02 -3.08
C PRO A 81 -12.83 4.31 -4.40
N LEU A 82 -12.71 5.01 -5.54
CA LEU A 82 -12.92 4.41 -6.87
C LEU A 82 -11.84 3.38 -7.21
N LEU A 83 -10.58 3.67 -6.86
CA LEU A 83 -9.48 2.73 -7.03
C LEU A 83 -9.69 1.47 -6.17
N GLU A 84 -10.08 1.63 -4.90
CA GLU A 84 -10.38 0.53 -3.99
C GLU A 84 -11.57 -0.29 -4.50
N LYS A 85 -12.63 0.34 -5.02
CA LYS A 85 -13.77 -0.35 -5.65
C LYS A 85 -13.32 -1.21 -6.84
N ALA A 86 -12.48 -0.65 -7.71
CA ALA A 86 -11.93 -1.36 -8.86
C ALA A 86 -11.03 -2.53 -8.42
N PHE A 87 -10.24 -2.33 -7.36
CA PHE A 87 -9.41 -3.36 -6.76
C PHE A 87 -10.27 -4.48 -6.15
N ALA A 88 -11.27 -4.14 -5.34
CA ALA A 88 -12.24 -5.07 -4.78
C ALA A 88 -12.90 -5.92 -5.87
N LYS A 89 -13.34 -5.31 -6.97
CA LYS A 89 -13.95 -5.99 -8.11
C LYS A 89 -13.04 -7.06 -8.73
N ILE A 90 -11.74 -6.79 -8.90
CA ILE A 90 -10.84 -7.81 -9.47
C ILE A 90 -10.54 -8.93 -8.47
N HIS A 91 -10.55 -8.65 -7.17
CA HIS A 91 -10.34 -9.65 -6.13
C HIS A 91 -11.60 -10.46 -5.80
N GLY A 92 -12.80 -9.91 -6.05
CA GLY A 92 -14.10 -10.56 -5.92
C GLY A 92 -15.13 -9.59 -5.37
N ASP A 93 -14.85 -9.07 -4.18
CA ASP A 93 -15.65 -8.06 -3.48
C ASP A 93 -14.75 -7.32 -2.45
N TYR A 94 -15.35 -6.42 -1.66
CA TYR A 94 -14.64 -5.71 -0.60
C TYR A 94 -14.20 -6.63 0.56
N ALA A 95 -14.96 -7.69 0.85
CA ALA A 95 -14.61 -8.64 1.90
C ALA A 95 -13.37 -9.47 1.54
N ALA A 96 -13.15 -9.73 0.25
CA ALA A 96 -11.95 -10.37 -0.26
C ALA A 96 -10.67 -9.53 -0.09
N LEU A 97 -10.81 -8.24 0.24
CA LEU A 97 -9.68 -7.36 0.60
C LEU A 97 -9.38 -7.37 2.11
N ASP A 98 -10.24 -7.99 2.93
CA ASP A 98 -10.02 -8.08 4.36
C ASP A 98 -8.84 -9.01 4.64
N TYR A 99 -7.78 -8.41 5.18
CA TYR A 99 -6.45 -8.98 5.36
C TYR A 99 -5.70 -9.31 4.05
N GLY A 100 -4.38 -9.03 4.06
CA GLY A 100 -3.51 -9.31 2.94
C GLY A 100 -2.06 -8.98 3.27
N TRP A 101 -1.19 -9.18 2.29
CA TRP A 101 0.21 -8.74 2.37
C TRP A 101 0.35 -7.48 1.51
N ALA A 102 0.77 -6.36 2.10
CA ALA A 102 0.95 -5.11 1.35
C ALA A 102 1.81 -5.28 0.08
N GLY A 103 2.81 -6.16 0.14
CA GLY A 103 3.62 -6.55 -1.03
C GLY A 103 2.81 -6.96 -2.25
N THR A 104 1.81 -7.83 -2.06
CA THR A 104 0.94 -8.31 -3.14
C THR A 104 0.12 -7.18 -3.75
N ALA A 105 -0.43 -6.29 -2.92
CA ALA A 105 -1.15 -5.12 -3.43
C ALA A 105 -0.24 -4.20 -4.26
N VAL A 106 1.01 -4.00 -3.84
CA VAL A 106 1.98 -3.19 -4.61
C VAL A 106 2.36 -3.88 -5.93
N GLU A 107 2.51 -5.21 -5.94
CA GLU A 107 2.72 -5.99 -7.18
C GLU A 107 1.54 -5.78 -8.14
N ASP A 108 0.31 -5.90 -7.65
CA ASP A 108 -0.90 -5.75 -8.48
C ASP A 108 -1.07 -4.33 -9.03
N LEU A 109 -0.58 -3.32 -8.32
CA LEU A 109 -0.65 -1.92 -8.76
C LEU A 109 0.48 -1.52 -9.72
N THR A 110 1.59 -2.26 -9.75
CA THR A 110 2.82 -1.82 -10.42
C THR A 110 3.41 -2.80 -11.43
N GLY A 111 3.04 -4.07 -11.35
CA GLY A 111 3.75 -5.16 -12.02
C GLY A 111 5.17 -5.40 -11.50
N GLY A 112 5.51 -4.83 -10.35
CA GLY A 112 6.77 -5.06 -9.67
C GLY A 112 6.88 -6.44 -9.03
N VAL A 113 8.01 -6.70 -8.38
CA VAL A 113 8.26 -7.95 -7.64
C VAL A 113 8.72 -7.64 -6.22
N THR A 114 7.97 -8.14 -5.25
CA THR A 114 8.21 -7.93 -3.83
C THR A 114 9.13 -8.98 -3.25
N THR A 115 10.13 -8.51 -2.52
CA THR A 115 10.90 -9.32 -1.56
C THR A 115 10.47 -8.95 -0.15
N VAL A 116 10.11 -9.95 0.65
CA VAL A 116 9.82 -9.76 2.08
C VAL A 116 11.12 -9.88 2.85
N ILE A 117 11.47 -8.82 3.57
CA ILE A 117 12.66 -8.75 4.42
C ILE A 117 12.20 -8.68 5.87
N GLN A 118 12.82 -9.45 6.75
CA GLN A 118 12.56 -9.35 8.18
C GLN A 118 13.43 -8.24 8.80
N GLY A 119 12.80 -7.24 9.44
CA GLY A 119 13.49 -6.02 9.90
C GLY A 119 14.64 -6.27 10.87
N ASP A 120 14.45 -7.16 11.84
CA ASP A 120 15.45 -7.55 12.85
C ASP A 120 16.57 -8.45 12.31
N ARG A 121 16.46 -8.93 11.06
CA ARG A 121 17.42 -9.88 10.46
C ARG A 121 18.06 -9.38 9.16
N VAL A 122 18.11 -8.07 8.98
CA VAL A 122 18.78 -7.46 7.81
C VAL A 122 20.30 -7.60 7.94
N LEU A 123 20.89 -8.49 7.13
CA LEU A 123 22.34 -8.70 7.09
C LEU A 123 23.11 -7.56 6.41
N ARG A 124 22.54 -6.95 5.35
CA ARG A 124 23.19 -5.88 4.56
C ARG A 124 22.43 -4.56 4.71
N LYS A 125 22.53 -3.94 5.88
CA LYS A 125 21.77 -2.73 6.25
C LYS A 125 22.10 -1.54 5.33
N GLU A 126 23.36 -1.40 4.94
CA GLU A 126 23.87 -0.32 4.09
C GLU A 126 23.32 -0.43 2.65
N ARG A 127 23.10 -1.66 2.17
CA ARG A 127 22.45 -1.88 0.87
C ARG A 127 21.00 -1.45 0.93
N LEU A 128 20.26 -1.91 1.94
CA LEU A 128 18.86 -1.54 2.13
C LEU A 128 18.71 -0.02 2.28
N TRP A 129 19.61 0.62 3.03
CA TRP A 129 19.61 2.06 3.21
C TRP A 129 19.84 2.82 1.89
N ARG A 130 20.81 2.40 1.06
CA ARG A 130 21.01 3.00 -0.27
C ARG A 130 19.80 2.84 -1.18
N GLU A 131 19.13 1.69 -1.13
CA GLU A 131 17.90 1.43 -1.87
C GLU A 131 16.74 2.32 -1.39
N LEU A 132 16.60 2.54 -0.08
CA LEU A 132 15.63 3.48 0.49
C LEU A 132 15.91 4.93 0.08
N LEU A 133 17.19 5.32 0.00
CA LEU A 133 17.60 6.65 -0.48
C LEU A 133 17.42 6.83 -2.00
N GLY A 134 17.07 5.79 -2.75
CA GLY A 134 17.00 5.83 -4.22
C GLY A 134 18.37 5.93 -4.90
N SER A 135 19.46 5.68 -4.17
CA SER A 135 20.84 5.64 -4.70
C SER A 135 21.32 4.22 -5.01
N GLY A 136 20.47 3.23 -4.78
CA GLY A 136 20.73 1.82 -5.08
C GLY A 136 20.55 1.47 -6.56
N GLU A 137 20.84 0.20 -6.88
CA GLU A 137 20.55 -0.34 -8.21
C GLU A 137 19.05 -0.66 -8.34
N GLY A 138 18.33 0.21 -9.05
CA GLY A 138 16.92 0.03 -9.42
C GLY A 138 15.96 0.87 -8.57
N ASP A 139 14.72 0.95 -9.05
CA ASP A 139 13.65 1.69 -8.39
C ASP A 139 12.85 0.75 -7.49
N PHE A 140 12.59 1.19 -6.26
CA PHE A 140 11.89 0.39 -5.25
C PHE A 140 10.76 1.16 -4.59
N LEU A 141 9.67 0.45 -4.31
CA LEU A 141 8.64 0.89 -3.37
C LEU A 141 8.76 0.08 -2.08
N PHE A 142 8.43 0.72 -0.96
CA PHE A 142 8.54 0.12 0.35
C PHE A 142 7.26 0.26 1.16
N SER A 143 6.78 -0.88 1.64
CA SER A 143 5.73 -0.96 2.65
C SER A 143 6.27 -1.71 3.86
N LEU A 144 5.69 -1.46 5.02
CA LEU A 144 6.12 -2.00 6.30
C LEU A 144 4.94 -2.68 6.97
N SER A 145 5.21 -3.73 7.74
CA SER A 145 4.22 -4.35 8.63
C SER A 145 4.80 -4.52 10.01
N THR A 146 4.03 -4.16 11.02
CA THR A 146 4.38 -4.42 12.42
C THR A 146 4.29 -5.92 12.77
N GLY A 147 3.61 -6.71 11.93
CA GLY A 147 3.46 -8.15 12.14
C GLY A 147 2.48 -8.51 13.26
N SER A 148 2.38 -9.81 13.56
CA SER A 148 1.26 -10.38 14.34
C SER A 148 1.52 -10.70 15.81
N GLN A 149 2.61 -10.21 16.40
CA GLN A 149 2.95 -10.52 17.80
C GLN A 149 2.78 -9.32 18.73
N GLY A 150 2.08 -9.54 19.85
CA GLY A 150 2.02 -8.60 20.98
C GLY A 150 0.64 -7.99 21.24
N ASN A 151 0.64 -6.93 22.06
CA ASN A 151 -0.53 -6.13 22.44
C ASN A 151 -1.07 -5.31 21.26
N LYS A 152 -2.14 -4.53 21.44
CA LYS A 152 -2.75 -3.74 20.34
C LYS A 152 -1.79 -2.72 19.68
N TYR A 153 -0.80 -2.24 20.43
CA TYR A 153 0.14 -1.22 19.98
C TYR A 153 1.51 -1.38 20.66
N ARG A 154 2.56 -0.80 20.07
CA ARG A 154 3.93 -0.73 20.60
C ARG A 154 4.56 0.60 20.18
N ASN A 155 5.04 1.39 21.15
CA ASN A 155 5.68 2.70 20.90
C ASN A 155 4.82 3.62 20.01
N GLY A 156 3.50 3.61 20.23
CA GLY A 156 2.53 4.36 19.42
C GLY A 156 2.09 3.68 18.12
N LEU A 157 2.86 2.73 17.57
CA LEU A 157 2.51 2.00 16.35
C LEU A 157 1.44 0.95 16.62
N ILE A 158 0.54 0.74 15.65
CA ILE A 158 -0.51 -0.27 15.70
C ILE A 158 0.08 -1.61 15.26
N LEU A 159 -0.18 -2.68 16.02
CA LEU A 159 0.23 -4.03 15.64
C LEU A 159 -0.75 -4.66 14.65
N ARG A 160 -0.29 -5.63 13.85
CA ARG A 160 -1.06 -6.23 12.73
C ARG A 160 -1.55 -5.19 11.71
N HIS A 161 -0.72 -4.19 11.47
CA HIS A 161 -1.06 -3.07 10.60
C HIS A 161 0.07 -2.75 9.64
N ASP A 162 -0.30 -2.33 8.44
CA ASP A 162 0.63 -1.99 7.38
C ASP A 162 0.80 -0.47 7.27
N TYR A 163 2.03 -0.07 6.97
CA TYR A 163 2.47 1.31 6.86
C TYR A 163 3.24 1.50 5.54
N SER A 164 3.34 2.74 5.05
CA SER A 164 4.08 3.04 3.82
C SER A 164 5.29 3.91 4.11
N ILE A 165 6.44 3.62 3.50
CA ILE A 165 7.59 4.55 3.52
C ILE A 165 7.37 5.57 2.42
N LEU A 166 7.31 6.85 2.80
CA LEU A 166 7.15 7.95 1.86
C LEU A 166 8.50 8.52 1.41
N HIS A 167 9.48 8.52 2.31
CA HIS A 167 10.77 9.15 2.05
C HIS A 167 11.84 8.61 2.99
N ALA A 168 13.09 8.60 2.53
CA ALA A 168 14.26 8.35 3.37
C ALA A 168 15.30 9.43 3.10
N ILE A 169 15.98 9.89 4.15
CA ILE A 169 17.00 10.93 4.06
C ILE A 169 18.15 10.65 5.02
N GLN A 170 19.36 10.95 4.56
CA GLN A 170 20.54 11.03 5.40
C GLN A 170 21.00 12.48 5.45
N THR A 171 21.20 13.01 6.65
CA THR A 171 21.51 14.42 6.88
C THR A 171 22.36 14.57 8.13
N GLU A 172 23.04 15.70 8.29
CA GLU A 172 23.71 16.07 9.54
C GLU A 172 22.79 16.89 10.44
N ASP A 173 22.91 16.72 11.76
CA ASP A 173 22.35 17.60 12.78
C ASP A 173 23.20 18.87 12.97
N GLU A 174 22.83 19.74 13.91
CA GLU A 174 23.59 20.96 14.24
C GLU A 174 24.98 20.71 14.84
N LEU A 175 25.25 19.51 15.33
CA LEU A 175 26.53 19.09 15.89
C LEU A 175 27.42 18.39 14.85
N GLY A 176 26.92 18.20 13.63
CA GLY A 176 27.63 17.50 12.55
C GLY A 176 27.49 15.97 12.60
N ASN A 177 26.62 15.41 13.46
CA ASN A 177 26.39 13.98 13.49
C ASN A 177 25.49 13.57 12.33
N THR A 178 25.83 12.47 11.65
CA THR A 178 24.98 11.90 10.60
C THR A 178 23.75 11.24 11.20
N VAL A 179 22.58 11.68 10.78
CA VAL A 179 21.25 11.16 11.12
C VAL A 179 20.61 10.54 9.88
N SER A 180 20.08 9.33 10.04
CA SER A 180 19.42 8.57 8.98
C SER A 180 17.95 8.37 9.34
N LEU A 181 17.04 9.06 8.63
CA LEU A 181 15.63 9.14 8.96
C LEU A 181 14.75 8.61 7.83
N VAL A 182 13.65 7.95 8.21
CA VAL A 182 12.59 7.54 7.30
C VAL A 182 11.28 8.21 7.68
N LYS A 183 10.56 8.70 6.69
CA LYS A 183 9.21 9.25 6.81
C LYS A 183 8.21 8.16 6.45
N ILE A 184 7.35 7.82 7.39
CA ILE A 184 6.40 6.71 7.28
C ILE A 184 4.99 7.25 7.46
N ARG A 185 4.04 6.62 6.77
CA ARG A 185 2.62 6.96 6.83
C ARG A 185 1.77 5.78 7.29
N ASN A 186 0.94 6.03 8.29
CA ASN A 186 -0.22 5.24 8.65
C ASN A 186 -1.34 5.47 7.62
N PRO A 187 -1.87 4.43 6.96
CA PRO A 187 -2.95 4.58 5.98
C PRO A 187 -4.24 5.17 6.56
N TRP A 188 -4.47 5.12 7.87
CA TRP A 188 -5.63 5.79 8.50
C TRP A 188 -5.60 7.31 8.37
N GLY A 189 -4.41 7.89 8.15
CA GLY A 189 -4.26 9.34 7.99
C GLY A 189 -4.47 10.16 9.27
N GLU A 190 -4.59 9.49 10.41
CA GLU A 190 -4.72 10.10 11.73
C GLU A 190 -4.39 9.05 12.83
N LYS A 191 -4.22 9.52 14.06
CA LYS A 191 -4.21 8.68 15.25
C LYS A 191 -5.61 8.16 15.55
N SER A 192 -5.67 6.94 16.03
CA SER A 192 -6.84 6.37 16.69
C SER A 192 -7.34 7.24 17.85
N PRO A 193 -8.59 7.05 18.30
CA PRO A 193 -9.14 7.75 19.46
C PRO A 193 -8.32 7.60 20.76
N SER A 194 -7.50 6.55 20.88
CA SER A 194 -6.59 6.33 22.01
C SER A 194 -5.19 6.94 21.80
N GLY A 195 -4.97 7.74 20.74
CA GLY A 195 -3.71 8.42 20.46
C GLY A 195 -2.62 7.55 19.85
N HIS A 196 -2.98 6.37 19.31
CA HIS A 196 -2.04 5.44 18.63
C HIS A 196 -2.20 5.50 17.12
N GLY A 197 -1.18 5.12 16.37
CA GLY A 197 -1.16 5.14 14.92
C GLY A 197 0.09 5.78 14.36
N GLU A 198 0.74 6.64 15.15
CA GLU A 198 2.02 7.26 14.83
C GLU A 198 3.09 6.82 15.81
N TRP A 199 4.34 6.88 15.37
CA TRP A 199 5.50 6.62 16.22
C TRP A 199 5.54 7.57 17.42
N GLY A 200 5.87 7.04 18.61
CA GLY A 200 5.98 7.81 19.85
C GLY A 200 7.38 7.82 20.47
N GLY A 201 8.41 7.42 19.73
CA GLY A 201 9.81 7.44 20.18
C GLY A 201 10.60 8.62 19.60
N ALA A 202 11.92 8.46 19.48
CA ALA A 202 12.80 9.47 18.90
C ALA A 202 12.34 9.89 17.50
N TRP A 203 12.37 11.19 17.21
CA TRP A 203 11.87 11.82 15.97
C TRP A 203 10.35 11.76 15.73
N SER A 204 9.57 11.31 16.71
CA SER A 204 8.11 11.46 16.66
C SER A 204 7.65 12.92 16.72
N ASP A 205 6.39 13.16 16.38
CA ASP A 205 5.79 14.49 16.51
C ASP A 205 5.79 14.94 17.97
N GLY A 206 6.60 15.95 18.29
CA GLY A 206 6.78 16.48 19.65
C GLY A 206 7.98 15.92 20.42
N SER A 207 8.83 15.11 19.79
CA SER A 207 10.05 14.59 20.42
C SER A 207 11.15 15.65 20.57
N GLU A 208 12.08 15.44 21.49
CA GLU A 208 13.14 16.41 21.83
C GLU A 208 14.23 16.54 20.76
N GLU A 209 14.37 15.54 19.89
CA GLU A 209 15.33 15.57 18.77
C GLU A 209 14.99 16.63 17.71
N TRP A 210 13.75 17.12 17.71
CA TRP A 210 13.32 18.20 16.81
C TRP A 210 13.81 19.57 17.26
N THR A 211 15.07 19.86 16.93
CA THR A 211 15.66 21.18 17.17
C THR A 211 15.19 22.20 16.10
N PRO A 212 15.25 23.52 16.37
CA PRO A 212 14.88 24.53 15.37
C PRO A 212 15.65 24.39 14.05
N PHE A 213 16.89 23.90 14.11
CA PHE A 213 17.71 23.59 12.95
C PHE A 213 17.10 22.46 12.12
N MET A 214 16.81 21.31 12.75
CA MET A 214 16.26 20.13 12.08
C MET A 214 14.84 20.36 11.54
N MET A 215 14.01 21.07 12.31
CA MET A 215 12.66 21.48 11.88
C MET A 215 12.70 22.29 10.58
N LYS A 216 13.61 23.28 10.50
CA LYS A 216 13.80 24.10 9.29
C LYS A 216 14.37 23.28 8.13
N LYS A 217 15.36 22.43 8.41
CA LYS A 217 16.06 21.62 7.40
C LYS A 217 15.13 20.62 6.72
N LEU A 218 14.32 19.90 7.49
CA LEU A 218 13.39 18.89 6.99
C LEU A 218 11.99 19.44 6.67
N ARG A 219 11.77 20.75 6.90
CA ARG A 219 10.48 21.43 6.74
C ARG A 219 9.34 20.68 7.42
N HIS A 220 9.63 20.07 8.57
CA HIS A 220 8.68 19.27 9.32
C HIS A 220 7.64 20.17 9.99
N LYS A 221 6.41 19.68 10.09
CA LYS A 221 5.28 20.33 10.73
C LYS A 221 4.57 19.28 11.56
N PHE A 222 4.35 19.57 12.83
CA PHE A 222 3.60 18.70 13.72
C PHE A 222 2.12 18.70 13.31
N ARG A 223 1.62 17.54 12.88
CA ARG A 223 0.26 17.36 12.40
C ARG A 223 -0.17 15.92 12.62
N ASP A 224 -1.40 15.74 13.06
CA ASP A 224 -2.05 14.44 13.03
C ASP A 224 -2.55 14.18 11.60
N ASP A 225 -1.63 13.74 10.74
CA ASP A 225 -1.92 13.36 9.35
C ASP A 225 -1.53 11.90 9.04
N GLY A 226 -1.24 11.14 10.11
CA GLY A 226 -0.78 9.76 10.06
C GLY A 226 0.68 9.64 9.64
N THR A 227 1.40 10.74 9.44
CA THR A 227 2.78 10.73 8.94
C THR A 227 3.77 11.14 10.00
N PHE A 228 4.81 10.35 10.20
CA PHE A 228 5.82 10.58 11.22
C PHE A 228 7.21 10.25 10.69
N TRP A 229 8.23 10.76 11.37
CA TRP A 229 9.60 10.35 11.15
C TRP A 229 10.04 9.35 12.21
N MET A 230 11.01 8.52 11.85
CA MET A 230 11.75 7.68 12.78
C MET A 230 13.16 7.43 12.26
N SER A 231 14.06 7.01 13.13
CA SER A 231 15.40 6.59 12.68
C SER A 231 15.33 5.31 11.86
N PHE A 232 16.27 5.13 10.93
CA PHE A 232 16.41 3.88 10.18
C PHE A 232 16.61 2.68 11.12
N HIS A 233 17.31 2.88 12.24
CA HIS A 233 17.53 1.84 13.23
C HIS A 233 16.23 1.43 13.92
N ASP A 234 15.46 2.40 14.41
CA ASP A 234 14.16 2.14 15.06
C ASP A 234 13.19 1.46 14.10
N MET A 235 13.21 1.82 12.81
CA MET A 235 12.37 1.17 11.81
C MET A 235 12.66 -0.34 11.72
N LEU A 236 13.93 -0.75 11.70
CA LEU A 236 14.31 -2.16 11.65
C LEU A 236 13.87 -2.94 12.89
N GLU A 237 13.85 -2.30 14.07
CA GLU A 237 13.46 -2.95 15.33
C GLU A 237 11.92 -3.00 15.52
N ASN A 238 11.22 -1.99 15.01
CA ASN A 238 9.80 -1.83 15.27
C ASN A 238 8.90 -2.43 14.18
N PHE A 239 9.41 -2.63 12.97
CA PHE A 239 8.68 -3.30 11.87
C PHE A 239 9.23 -4.69 11.60
N ARG A 240 8.36 -5.69 11.72
CA ARG A 240 8.73 -7.09 11.50
C ARG A 240 9.00 -7.38 10.04
N TRP A 241 8.13 -6.88 9.15
CA TRP A 241 8.22 -7.13 7.72
C TRP A 241 8.44 -5.84 6.96
N ILE A 242 9.38 -5.88 6.02
CA ILE A 242 9.65 -4.82 5.05
C ILE A 242 9.37 -5.44 3.68
N TYR A 243 8.34 -4.94 3.01
CA TYR A 243 8.01 -5.29 1.64
C TYR A 243 8.81 -4.37 0.73
N ARG A 244 9.83 -4.92 0.08
CA ARG A 244 10.67 -4.21 -0.88
C ARG A 244 10.26 -4.64 -2.28
N THR A 245 9.52 -3.79 -2.98
CA THR A 245 9.00 -4.05 -4.33
C THR A 245 9.91 -3.44 -5.38
N ARG A 246 10.56 -4.27 -6.19
CA ARG A 246 11.34 -3.83 -7.34
C ARG A 246 10.41 -3.43 -8.47
N LEU A 247 10.57 -2.23 -8.99
CA LEU A 247 9.87 -1.78 -10.18
C LEU A 247 10.66 -2.13 -11.44
N PHE A 248 9.92 -2.41 -12.51
CA PHE A 248 10.47 -2.72 -13.82
C PHE A 248 10.09 -1.62 -14.81
N ASP A 249 11.10 -1.09 -15.49
CA ASP A 249 10.93 -0.13 -16.58
C ASP A 249 11.06 -0.82 -17.95
N LYS A 250 11.08 -0.03 -19.02
CA LYS A 250 11.19 -0.53 -20.40
C LYS A 250 12.53 -1.22 -20.71
N ARG A 251 13.51 -1.17 -19.80
CA ARG A 251 14.81 -1.83 -19.99
C ARG A 251 14.74 -3.32 -19.63
N TRP A 252 13.69 -3.75 -18.94
CA TRP A 252 13.49 -5.14 -18.55
C TRP A 252 12.75 -5.93 -19.63
N THR A 253 13.21 -7.17 -19.85
CA THR A 253 12.46 -8.16 -20.63
C THR A 253 11.74 -9.08 -19.67
N ALA A 254 10.41 -9.04 -19.66
CA ALA A 254 9.59 -9.93 -18.86
C ALA A 254 9.10 -11.11 -19.72
N THR A 255 9.20 -12.32 -19.18
CA THR A 255 8.62 -13.53 -19.76
C THR A 255 8.01 -14.38 -18.66
N GLN A 256 6.94 -15.09 -18.98
CA GLN A 256 6.26 -15.97 -18.04
C GLN A 256 5.89 -17.30 -18.69
N ARG A 257 5.90 -18.37 -17.88
CA ARG A 257 5.45 -19.71 -18.29
C ARG A 257 4.73 -20.38 -17.13
N TRP A 258 3.53 -20.85 -17.41
CA TRP A 258 2.71 -21.60 -16.46
C TRP A 258 2.82 -23.10 -16.74
N MET A 259 2.75 -23.91 -15.70
CA MET A 259 2.57 -25.35 -15.82
C MET A 259 1.54 -25.86 -14.84
N SER A 260 0.67 -26.76 -15.31
CA SER A 260 -0.20 -27.52 -14.43
C SER A 260 0.57 -28.73 -13.90
N VAL A 261 0.47 -28.95 -12.59
CA VAL A 261 1.10 -30.08 -11.91
C VAL A 261 0.03 -30.79 -11.08
N SER A 262 -0.09 -32.10 -11.26
CA SER A 262 -0.81 -32.94 -10.29
C SER A 262 0.11 -33.16 -9.10
N VAL A 263 -0.24 -32.62 -7.94
CA VAL A 263 0.54 -32.80 -6.71
C VAL A 263 0.22 -34.19 -6.14
N PRO A 264 1.15 -35.16 -6.19
CA PRO A 264 0.91 -36.48 -5.60
C PRO A 264 0.95 -36.39 -4.08
N TRP A 265 0.22 -37.28 -3.40
CA TRP A 265 0.26 -37.41 -1.93
C TRP A 265 1.61 -37.92 -1.40
N LEU A 266 2.38 -38.59 -2.25
CA LEU A 266 3.72 -39.11 -1.93
C LEU A 266 4.78 -38.03 -2.16
N GLY A 267 5.63 -37.79 -1.16
CA GLY A 267 6.72 -36.82 -1.26
C GLY A 267 7.74 -37.18 -2.34
N GLY A 268 8.08 -36.23 -3.20
CA GLY A 268 9.09 -36.38 -4.24
C GLY A 268 9.31 -35.09 -5.03
N TYR A 269 10.40 -35.05 -5.79
CA TYR A 269 10.68 -33.93 -6.70
C TYR A 269 9.97 -34.14 -8.04
N LEU A 270 9.36 -33.07 -8.56
CA LEU A 270 8.81 -33.08 -9.91
C LEU A 270 9.94 -33.14 -10.93
N LYS A 271 9.82 -34.03 -11.93
CA LYS A 271 10.76 -34.09 -13.06
C LYS A 271 10.57 -32.96 -14.09
N LYS A 272 9.62 -32.05 -13.85
CA LYS A 272 9.38 -30.89 -14.70
C LYS A 272 10.39 -29.78 -14.36
N ARG A 273 10.87 -29.09 -15.39
CA ARG A 273 11.84 -28.00 -15.25
C ARG A 273 11.46 -26.84 -16.16
N PHE A 274 11.82 -25.63 -15.72
CA PHE A 274 11.87 -24.47 -16.59
C PHE A 274 13.32 -24.29 -17.07
N ILE A 275 13.49 -23.94 -18.33
CA ILE A 275 14.80 -23.61 -18.91
C ILE A 275 14.75 -22.12 -19.21
N VAL A 276 15.71 -21.38 -18.66
CA VAL A 276 15.87 -19.94 -18.88
C VAL A 276 17.21 -19.75 -19.58
N GLU A 277 17.18 -19.15 -20.77
CA GLU A 277 18.37 -18.82 -21.53
C GLU A 277 18.62 -17.31 -21.43
N VAL A 278 19.81 -16.95 -20.97
CA VAL A 278 20.21 -15.55 -20.77
C VAL A 278 21.17 -15.17 -21.88
N GLN A 279 20.67 -14.41 -22.86
CA GLN A 279 21.44 -14.05 -24.07
C GLN A 279 22.49 -12.97 -23.82
N GLN A 280 22.29 -12.13 -22.80
CA GLN A 280 23.17 -11.01 -22.46
C GLN A 280 23.40 -10.98 -20.95
N GLU A 281 24.62 -10.65 -20.53
CA GLU A 281 24.93 -10.50 -19.12
C GLU A 281 24.08 -9.38 -18.50
N GLY A 282 23.48 -9.67 -17.34
CA GLY A 282 22.63 -8.73 -16.65
C GLY A 282 21.97 -9.34 -15.41
N MET A 283 21.22 -8.50 -14.70
CA MET A 283 20.45 -8.95 -13.54
C MET A 283 19.23 -9.76 -13.99
N VAL A 284 19.10 -10.98 -13.46
CA VAL A 284 17.93 -11.84 -13.69
C VAL A 284 17.12 -11.92 -12.40
N VAL A 285 15.81 -11.67 -12.51
CA VAL A 285 14.86 -11.85 -11.41
C VAL A 285 13.95 -13.03 -11.76
N LEU A 286 13.99 -14.07 -10.93
CA LEU A 286 13.15 -15.26 -11.10
C LEU A 286 12.04 -15.24 -10.04
N VAL A 287 10.80 -15.37 -10.49
CA VAL A 287 9.61 -15.39 -9.64
C VAL A 287 8.90 -16.72 -9.84
N LEU A 288 8.63 -17.42 -8.74
CA LEU A 288 7.79 -18.60 -8.73
C LEU A 288 6.45 -18.22 -8.11
N SER A 289 5.37 -18.37 -8.88
CA SER A 289 4.01 -18.06 -8.44
C SER A 289 3.09 -19.26 -8.61
N GLN A 290 2.04 -19.30 -7.80
CA GLN A 290 0.97 -20.28 -7.87
C GLN A 290 -0.36 -19.53 -8.02
N VAL A 291 -1.10 -19.85 -9.08
CA VAL A 291 -2.47 -19.34 -9.25
C VAL A 291 -3.38 -20.04 -8.26
N CYS A 292 -4.20 -19.26 -7.54
CA CYS A 292 -5.19 -19.80 -6.62
C CYS A 292 -6.22 -20.65 -7.40
N PRO A 293 -6.53 -21.90 -7.00
CA PRO A 293 -7.32 -22.86 -7.81
C PRO A 293 -8.76 -22.48 -8.14
N LEU A 294 -9.29 -21.39 -7.59
CA LEU A 294 -10.70 -20.99 -7.77
C LEU A 294 -10.98 -20.27 -9.10
N ARG A 295 -10.00 -20.09 -10.00
CA ARG A 295 -10.22 -19.45 -11.30
C ARG A 295 -9.45 -20.14 -12.45
N PRO A 296 -10.05 -20.25 -13.65
CA PRO A 296 -9.36 -20.76 -14.82
C PRO A 296 -8.21 -19.83 -15.24
N LEU A 297 -7.11 -20.43 -15.70
CA LEU A 297 -5.95 -19.70 -16.23
C LEU A 297 -6.37 -18.83 -17.43
N PRO A 298 -5.79 -17.63 -17.61
CA PRO A 298 -5.97 -16.87 -18.85
C PRO A 298 -5.48 -17.72 -20.03
N ALA A 299 -6.33 -17.85 -21.05
CA ALA A 299 -5.96 -18.53 -22.29
C ALA A 299 -4.81 -17.75 -22.95
N SER A 300 -3.69 -18.46 -23.16
CA SER A 300 -2.49 -17.96 -23.85
C SER A 300 -2.74 -17.76 -25.34
#